data_AF-S8C6L1-F1
#
_entry.id   AF-S8C6L1-F1
#
_cell.length_a   1.000
_cell.length_b   1.000
_cell.length_c   1.000
_cell.angle_alpha   90.00
_cell.angle_beta   90.00
_cell.angle_gamma   90.00
#
_symmetry.space_group_name_H-M   'P 1'
#
loop_
_entity.id
_entity.type
_entity.pdbx_description
1 polymer ?
#
loop_
_entity_poly.entity_id
_entity_poly.type
_entity_poly.pdbx_seq_one_letter_code
_entity_poly.pdbx_strand_id
1 'polypeptide(L)'
;MDAAMGLMRRIPPKHTETALSALLSLLPHHSSDLLSQVDQPLQVLCDADSGKEFILCEYNRDADSYRSPWSNQYHPPLDDALYPSPELRKLEVEANDIFSIYCDQ
;
A
#
# COMPACT_ATOMS: atom_id res chain seq x y z
N MET A 1 -1.09 18.96 -11.74
CA MET A 1 -1.00 17.49 -11.80
C MET A 1 -0.08 17.02 -12.94
N ASP A 2 -0.34 17.38 -14.21
CA ASP A 2 0.46 16.93 -15.36
C ASP A 2 1.97 17.15 -15.25
N ALA A 3 2.39 18.31 -14.74
CA ALA A 3 3.81 18.61 -14.54
C ALA A 3 4.46 17.72 -13.47
N ALA A 4 3.75 17.41 -12.39
CA ALA A 4 4.24 16.53 -11.32
C ALA A 4 4.37 15.08 -11.83
N MET A 5 3.37 14.60 -12.57
CA MET A 5 3.42 13.27 -13.20
C MET A 5 4.51 13.21 -14.28
N GLY A 6 4.66 14.28 -15.07
CA GLY A 6 5.75 14.40 -16.04
C GLY A 6 7.14 14.37 -15.40
N LEU A 7 7.27 14.92 -14.18
CA LEU A 7 8.50 14.85 -13.40
C LEU A 7 8.78 13.42 -12.92
N MET A 8 7.79 12.75 -12.32
CA MET A 8 7.94 11.36 -11.84
C MET A 8 8.32 10.38 -12.97
N ARG A 9 7.82 10.60 -14.20
CA ARG A 9 8.19 9.79 -15.38
C ARG A 9 9.62 10.01 -15.89
N ARG A 10 10.29 11.08 -15.48
CA ARG A 10 11.61 11.49 -15.98
C ARG A 10 12.73 11.39 -14.94
N ILE A 11 12.36 11.38 -13.66
CA ILE A 11 13.31 11.21 -12.56
C ILE A 11 13.92 9.80 -12.61
N PRO A 12 15.22 9.64 -12.34
CA PRO A 12 15.81 8.31 -12.21
C PRO A 12 15.07 7.48 -11.16
N PRO A 13 14.72 6.22 -11.45
CA PRO A 13 13.85 5.41 -10.58
C PRO A 13 14.41 5.19 -9.16
N LYS A 14 15.73 5.34 -8.99
CA LYS A 14 16.41 5.29 -7.68
C LYS A 14 16.00 6.43 -6.73
N HIS A 15 15.41 7.50 -7.25
CA HIS A 15 15.05 8.69 -6.48
C HIS A 15 13.53 8.93 -6.42
N THR A 16 12.73 7.97 -6.89
CA THR A 16 11.25 8.08 -6.93
C THR A 16 10.68 8.39 -5.55
N GLU A 17 11.10 7.69 -4.50
CA GLU A 17 10.61 7.91 -3.13
C GLU A 17 10.92 9.32 -2.62
N THR A 18 12.18 9.77 -2.77
CA THR A 18 12.59 11.11 -2.34
C THR A 18 11.89 12.21 -3.13
N ALA A 19 11.72 12.00 -4.44
CA ALA A 19 11.03 12.94 -5.32
C ALA A 19 9.55 13.05 -4.98
N LEU A 20 8.89 11.93 -4.71
CA LEU A 20 7.49 11.91 -4.29
C LEU A 20 7.32 12.61 -2.95
N SER A 21 8.17 12.32 -1.96
CA SER A 21 8.16 13.01 -0.66
C SER A 21 8.32 14.53 -0.79
N ALA A 22 9.21 14.98 -1.67
CA ALA A 22 9.38 16.41 -1.97
C ALA A 22 8.13 17.01 -2.65
N LEU A 23 7.51 16.29 -3.59
CA LEU A 23 6.27 16.73 -4.24
C LEU A 23 5.10 16.82 -3.27
N LEU A 24 4.96 15.86 -2.36
CA LEU A 24 3.93 15.87 -1.31
C LEU A 24 4.11 17.07 -0.37
N SER A 25 5.37 17.39 -0.03
CA SER A 25 5.70 18.56 0.79
C SER A 25 5.41 19.89 0.07
N LEU A 26 5.62 19.94 -1.25
CA LEU A 26 5.40 21.12 -2.07
C LEU A 26 3.91 21.34 -2.42
N LEU A 27 3.16 20.25 -2.62
CA LEU A 27 1.78 20.25 -3.09
C LEU A 27 0.87 19.43 -2.16
N PRO A 28 0.70 19.84 -0.88
CA PRO A 28 -0.03 19.05 0.11
C PRO A 28 -1.49 18.81 -0.28
N HIS A 29 -2.11 19.73 -1.03
CA HIS A 29 -3.48 19.57 -1.52
C HIS A 29 -3.67 18.47 -2.57
N HIS A 30 -2.58 17.97 -3.17
CA HIS A 30 -2.61 16.94 -4.21
C HIS A 30 -2.06 15.59 -3.70
N SER A 31 -1.89 15.44 -2.38
CA SER A 31 -1.26 14.27 -1.79
C SER A 31 -1.95 12.96 -2.16
N SER A 32 -3.27 12.94 -2.07
CA SER A 32 -4.08 11.75 -2.40
C SER A 32 -3.92 11.33 -3.85
N ASP A 33 -3.91 12.28 -4.78
CA ASP A 33 -3.81 11.97 -6.21
C ASP A 33 -2.40 11.54 -6.60
N LEU A 34 -1.38 12.13 -5.96
CA LEU A 34 0.01 11.76 -6.19
C LEU A 34 0.33 10.36 -5.66
N LEU A 35 -0.15 10.04 -4.46
CA LEU A 35 0.05 8.71 -3.88
C LEU A 35 -0.65 7.61 -4.68
N SER A 36 -1.79 7.92 -5.30
CA SER A 36 -2.58 6.96 -6.09
C SER A 36 -2.19 6.76 -7.53
N GLN A 37 -1.36 7.65 -8.08
CA GLN A 37 -0.94 7.57 -9.48
C GLN A 37 0.55 7.26 -9.65
N VAL A 38 1.32 7.28 -8.56
CA VAL A 38 2.77 7.08 -8.59
C VAL A 38 3.12 5.76 -7.92
N ASP A 39 3.51 4.79 -8.74
CA ASP A 39 4.02 3.51 -8.25
C ASP A 39 5.29 3.72 -7.41
N GLN A 40 5.30 3.10 -6.24
CA GLN A 40 6.45 3.06 -5.34
C GLN A 40 6.97 1.62 -5.24
N PRO A 41 8.27 1.42 -4.98
CA PRO A 41 8.79 0.10 -4.67
C PRO A 41 7.97 -0.53 -3.53
N LEU A 42 7.52 -1.76 -3.75
CA LEU A 42 6.72 -2.48 -2.76
C LEU A 42 7.57 -2.78 -1.53
N GLN A 43 7.10 -2.35 -0.38
CA GLN A 43 7.70 -2.68 0.92
C GLN A 43 7.00 -3.91 1.50
N VAL A 44 7.71 -4.64 2.36
CA VAL A 44 7.21 -5.86 2.99
C VAL A 44 7.20 -5.68 4.50
N LEU A 45 6.12 -6.12 5.14
CA LEU A 45 6.01 -6.21 6.59
C LEU A 45 5.64 -7.63 6.99
N CYS A 46 6.04 -8.05 8.18
CA CYS A 46 5.66 -9.35 8.74
C CYS A 46 4.49 -9.17 9.70
N ASP A 47 3.42 -9.93 9.45
CA ASP A 47 2.29 -10.05 10.36
C ASP A 47 2.70 -10.92 11.54
N ALA A 48 2.73 -10.33 12.74
CA ALA A 48 3.17 -10.99 13.96
C ALA A 48 2.26 -12.16 14.39
N ASP A 49 0.98 -12.13 14.02
CA ASP A 49 0.01 -13.16 14.43
C ASP A 49 0.08 -14.39 13.53
N SER A 50 0.24 -14.17 12.23
CA SER A 50 0.32 -15.27 11.25
C SER A 50 1.75 -15.73 10.98
N GLY A 51 2.76 -14.89 11.28
CA GLY A 51 4.16 -15.11 10.94
C GLY A 51 4.44 -14.99 9.44
N LYS A 52 3.51 -14.45 8.66
CA LYS A 52 3.61 -14.32 7.19
C LYS A 52 3.95 -12.89 6.79
N GLU A 53 4.73 -12.77 5.74
CA GLU A 53 5.03 -11.49 5.11
C GLU A 53 3.84 -11.01 4.25
N PHE A 54 3.64 -9.70 4.18
CA PHE A 54 2.67 -9.06 3.30
C PHE A 54 3.18 -7.75 2.74
N ILE A 55 2.63 -7.37 1.59
CA ILE A 55 3.04 -6.20 0.82
C ILE A 55 2.32 -4.96 1.34
N LEU A 56 3.05 -3.85 1.46
CA LEU A 56 2.53 -2.55 1.82
C LEU A 56 2.22 -1.73 0.57
N CYS A 57 0.99 -1.24 0.47
CA CYS A 57 0.57 -0.31 -0.57
C CYS A 57 -0.45 0.69 -0.02
N GLU A 58 -0.87 1.64 -0.85
CA GLU A 58 -1.91 2.59 -0.46
C GLU A 58 -3.28 1.93 -0.22
N TYR A 59 -3.57 0.81 -0.89
CA TYR A 59 -4.89 0.16 -0.82
C TYR A 59 -5.13 -0.60 0.48
N ASN A 60 -4.07 -0.98 1.19
CA ASN A 60 -4.16 -1.54 2.53
C ASN A 60 -3.67 -0.59 3.62
N ARG A 61 -3.48 0.70 3.29
CA ARG A 61 -3.03 1.73 4.25
C ARG A 61 -4.23 2.50 4.82
N ASP A 62 -4.20 2.69 6.13
CA ASP A 62 -5.05 3.64 6.85
C ASP A 62 -4.17 4.47 7.79
N ALA A 63 -4.20 5.79 7.64
CA ALA A 63 -3.23 6.71 8.24
C ALA A 63 -1.77 6.27 8.03
N ASP A 64 -1.08 5.79 9.07
CA ASP A 64 0.29 5.26 9.02
C ASP A 64 0.37 3.76 9.31
N SER A 65 -0.77 3.07 9.26
CA SER A 65 -0.88 1.64 9.54
C SER A 65 -1.31 0.86 8.31
N TYR A 66 -0.89 -0.40 8.23
CA TYR A 66 -1.18 -1.27 7.10
C TYR A 66 -1.89 -2.53 7.52
N ARG A 67 -2.96 -2.91 6.81
CA ARG A 67 -3.75 -4.11 7.09
C ARG A 67 -3.09 -5.35 6.49
N SER A 68 -2.82 -6.33 7.34
CA SER A 68 -2.39 -7.66 6.92
C SER A 68 -3.56 -8.40 6.25
N PRO A 69 -3.36 -9.01 5.06
CA PRO A 69 -4.35 -9.88 4.44
C PRO A 69 -4.54 -11.19 5.21
N TRP A 70 -3.62 -11.55 6.11
CA TRP A 70 -3.66 -12.81 6.85
C TRP A 70 -4.47 -12.68 8.15
N SER A 71 -4.00 -11.87 9.11
CA SER A 71 -4.69 -11.63 10.39
C SER A 71 -5.88 -10.69 10.28
N ASN A 72 -6.01 -9.94 9.18
CA ASN A 72 -6.94 -8.83 9.02
C ASN A 72 -6.71 -7.70 10.04
N GLN A 73 -5.50 -7.57 10.61
CA GLN A 73 -5.19 -6.51 11.58
C GLN A 73 -4.30 -5.43 10.96
N TYR A 74 -4.43 -4.21 11.50
CA TYR A 74 -3.54 -3.11 11.14
C TYR A 74 -2.27 -3.12 11.98
N HIS A 75 -1.16 -2.79 11.33
CA HIS A 75 0.15 -2.63 11.97
C HIS A 75 0.72 -1.23 11.62
N PRO A 76 0.91 -0.34 12.61
CA PRO A 76 0.50 -0.45 14.02
C PRO A 76 -1.02 -0.59 14.24
N PRO A 77 -1.47 -1.01 15.44
CA PRO A 77 -2.90 -1.12 15.73
C PRO A 77 -3.64 0.22 15.64
N LEU A 78 -4.87 0.19 15.12
CA LEU A 78 -5.76 1.34 14.98
C LEU A 78 -7.12 1.04 15.63
N ASP A 79 -7.65 1.99 16.40
CA ASP A 79 -8.95 1.85 17.07
C ASP A 79 -10.15 2.00 16.11
N ASP A 80 -10.10 2.96 15.19
CA ASP A 80 -11.16 3.26 14.20
C ASP A 80 -10.81 2.79 12.78
N ALA A 81 -10.19 1.61 12.67
CA ALA A 81 -9.71 1.09 11.40
C ALA A 81 -10.84 0.66 10.45
N LEU A 82 -10.66 0.89 9.16
CA LEU A 82 -11.59 0.44 8.13
C LEU A 82 -11.37 -1.03 7.77
N TYR A 83 -12.45 -1.83 7.79
CA TYR A 83 -12.41 -3.25 7.43
C TYR A 83 -13.36 -3.55 6.26
N PRO A 84 -13.02 -4.54 5.41
CA PRO A 84 -13.94 -5.03 4.39
C PRO A 84 -15.19 -5.66 5.03
N SER A 85 -16.30 -5.68 4.28
CA SER A 85 -17.50 -6.41 4.71
C SER A 85 -17.20 -7.91 4.88
N PRO A 86 -17.98 -8.65 5.69
CA PRO A 86 -17.73 -10.09 5.91
C PRO A 86 -17.71 -10.92 4.62
N GLU A 87 -18.56 -10.57 3.66
CA GLU A 87 -18.60 -11.23 2.34
C GLU A 87 -17.35 -10.93 1.52
N LEU A 88 -16.91 -9.67 1.50
CA LEU A 88 -15.71 -9.27 0.77
C LEU A 88 -14.45 -9.84 1.42
N ARG A 89 -14.39 -9.91 2.76
CA ARG A 89 -13.28 -10.55 3.49
C ARG A 89 -13.16 -12.02 3.15
N LYS A 90 -14.28 -12.74 3.02
CA LYS A 90 -14.26 -14.15 2.60
C LYS A 90 -13.62 -14.30 1.22
N LEU A 91 -14.03 -13.46 0.26
CA LEU A 91 -13.46 -13.45 -1.09
C LEU A 91 -11.98 -13.05 -1.09
N GLU A 92 -11.58 -12.09 -0.26
CA GLU A 92 -10.20 -11.65 -0.11
C GLU A 92 -9.29 -12.78 0.38
N VAL A 93 -9.73 -13.57 1.37
CA VAL A 93 -8.95 -14.72 1.86
C VAL A 93 -8.77 -15.76 0.76
N GLU A 94 -9.85 -16.12 0.06
CA GLU A 94 -9.79 -17.08 -1.06
C GLU A 94 -8.87 -16.58 -2.19
N ALA A 95 -8.95 -15.30 -2.53
CA ALA A 95 -8.07 -14.69 -3.53
C ALA A 95 -6.60 -14.75 -3.10
N ASN A 96 -6.27 -14.40 -1.85
CA ASN A 96 -4.88 -14.44 -1.36
C ASN A 96 -4.31 -15.87 -1.39
N ASP A 97 -5.11 -16.88 -1.04
CA ASP A 97 -4.68 -18.28 -1.12
C ASP A 97 -4.36 -18.69 -2.57
N ILE A 98 -5.21 -18.31 -3.53
CA ILE A 98 -5.00 -18.60 -4.96
C ILE A 98 -3.76 -17.87 -5.49
N PHE A 99 -3.61 -16.58 -5.18
CA PHE A 99 -2.47 -15.79 -5.63
C PHE A 99 -1.15 -16.24 -4.99
N SER A 100 -1.18 -16.74 -3.76
CA SER A 100 0.01 -17.36 -3.14
C SER A 100 0.50 -18.56 -3.96
N ILE A 101 -0.41 -19.42 -4.41
CA ILE A 101 -0.07 -20.58 -5.27
C ILE A 101 0.44 -20.13 -6.65
N TYR A 102 -0.07 -19.02 -7.18
CA TYR A 102 0.42 -18.45 -8.43
C TYR A 102 1.84 -17.88 -8.30
N CYS A 103 2.14 -17.21 -7.18
CA CYS A 103 3.47 -16.64 -6.93
C CYS A 103 4.57 -17.69 -6.74
N ASP A 104 4.21 -18.88 -6.24
CA ASP A 104 5.16 -19.99 -6.02
C ASP A 104 5.50 -20.79 -7.30
N GLN A 105 4.78 -20.58 -8.40
CA GLN A 105 5.00 -21.24 -9.70
C GLN A 105 6.08 -20.56 -10.55
#